data_AF-A6ITE2-F1
#
_entry.id   AF-A6ITE2-F1
#
_cell.length_a   1.000
_cell.length_b   1.000
_cell.length_c   1.000
_cell.angle_alpha   90.00
_cell.angle_beta   90.00
_cell.angle_gamma   90.00
#
_symmetry.space_group_name_H-M   'P 1'
#
loop_
_entity.id
_entity.type
_entity.pdbx_description
1 polymer ?
#
loop_
_entity_poly.entity_id
_entity_poly.type
_entity_poly.pdbx_seq_one_letter_code
_entity_poly.pdbx_strand_id
1 'polypeptide(L)' 'MSLLEDTLSKQKNPDVRNVVQQQFCGEYAYVTVCSQCGRESKLVSKFYELELNIQGHKQLTDCISEFLK' A
#
# COMPACT_ATOMS: atom_id res chain seq x y z
N MET A 1 -13.92 3.80 4.18
CA MET A 1 -13.19 3.54 5.43
C MET A 1 -13.73 2.25 6.02
N SER A 2 -12.88 1.47 6.69
CA SER A 2 -13.32 0.23 7.34
C SER A 2 -14.20 0.55 8.55
N LEU A 3 -15.01 -0.42 9.00
CA LEU A 3 -15.81 -0.28 10.24
C LEU A 3 -14.93 0.09 11.44
N LEU A 4 -13.71 -0.44 11.49
CA LEU A 4 -12.74 -0.17 12.55
C LEU A 4 -12.28 1.29 12.52
N GLU A 5 -11.90 1.80 11.35
CA GLU A 5 -11.51 3.21 11.15
C GLU A 5 -12.67 4.17 11.49
N ASP A 6 -13.88 3.86 11.05
CA ASP A 6 -15.07 4.66 11.33
C ASP A 6 -15.42 4.67 12.83
N THR A 7 -15.11 3.60 13.54
CA THR A 7 -15.34 3.50 14.99
C THR A 7 -14.27 4.26 15.78
N LEU A 8 -13.00 4.11 15.37
CA LEU A 8 -11.86 4.74 16.04
C LEU A 8 -11.82 6.25 15.82
N SER A 9 -12.16 6.73 14.62
CA SER A 9 -12.21 8.16 14.29
C SER A 9 -13.15 8.98 15.19
N LYS A 10 -14.16 8.32 15.79
CA LYS A 10 -15.15 8.94 16.70
C LYS A 10 -14.73 8.92 18.17
N GLN A 11 -13.60 8.32 18.52
CA GLN A 11 -13.15 8.20 19.91
C GLN A 11 -12.76 9.57 20.50
N LYS A 12 -12.95 9.70 21.82
CA LYS A 12 -12.57 10.93 22.55
C LYS A 12 -11.06 11.11 22.58
N ASN A 13 -10.30 10.03 22.75
CA ASN A 13 -8.85 10.06 22.72
C ASN A 13 -8.37 10.35 21.27
N PRO A 14 -7.67 11.46 21.00
CA PRO A 14 -7.17 11.78 19.67
C PRO A 14 -6.13 10.79 19.15
N ASP A 15 -5.36 10.15 20.04
CA ASP A 15 -4.25 9.26 19.67
C ASP A 15 -4.72 8.00 18.95
N VAL A 16 -5.97 7.58 19.18
CA VAL A 16 -6.53 6.37 18.55
C VAL A 16 -7.31 6.66 17.27
N ARG A 17 -7.63 7.93 16.96
CA ARG A 17 -8.56 8.27 15.87
C ARG A 17 -8.08 7.82 14.50
N ASN A 18 -6.76 7.91 14.28
CA ASN A 18 -6.14 7.61 13.00
C ASN A 18 -5.11 6.47 13.11
N VAL A 19 -5.17 5.67 14.18
CA VAL A 19 -4.15 4.65 14.46
C VAL A 19 -4.08 3.60 13.34
N VAL A 20 -5.21 3.28 12.71
CA VAL A 20 -5.26 2.31 11.61
C VAL A 20 -4.47 2.84 10.41
N GLN A 21 -4.72 4.09 10.02
CA GLN A 21 -3.99 4.74 8.94
C GLN A 21 -2.50 4.88 9.28
N GLN A 22 -2.16 5.24 10.51
CA GLN A 22 -0.77 5.47 10.89
C GLN A 22 0.07 4.19 11.00
N GLN A 23 -0.54 3.08 11.38
CA GLN A 23 0.19 1.83 11.64
C GLN A 23 0.09 0.81 10.51
N PHE A 24 -0.96 0.88 9.69
CA PHE A 24 -1.24 -0.15 8.69
C PHE A 24 -1.36 0.39 7.26
N CYS A 25 -1.51 1.71 7.06
CA CYS A 25 -1.57 2.26 5.71
C CYS A 25 -0.15 2.44 5.14
N GLY A 26 0.14 1.71 4.05
CA GLY A 26 1.31 1.93 3.21
C GLY A 26 0.95 2.67 1.93
N GLU A 27 2.00 3.09 1.21
CA GLU A 27 1.88 3.74 -0.11
C GLU A 27 2.80 3.06 -1.12
N TYR A 28 2.34 2.91 -2.36
CA TYR A 28 3.17 2.58 -3.52
C TYR A 28 2.70 3.39 -4.73
N ALA A 29 3.48 3.40 -5.81
CA ALA A 29 3.12 4.13 -7.02
C ALA A 29 3.12 3.22 -8.24
N TYR A 30 2.07 3.31 -9.05
CA TYR A 30 2.09 2.81 -10.42
C TYR A 30 2.84 3.82 -11.28
N VAL A 31 3.94 3.37 -11.89
CA VAL A 31 4.80 4.22 -12.73
C VAL A 31 4.72 3.75 -14.17
N THR A 32 4.26 4.61 -15.07
CA THR A 32 4.33 4.37 -16.51
C THR A 32 5.45 5.21 -17.10
N VAL A 33 6.45 4.54 -17.69
CA VAL A 33 7.62 5.20 -18.30
C VAL A 33 7.51 5.13 -19.82
N CYS A 34 7.67 6.27 -20.49
CA CYS A 34 7.77 6.32 -21.95
C CYS A 34 9.13 5.78 -22.40
N SER A 35 9.14 4.74 -23.24
CA SER A 35 10.36 4.13 -23.75
C SER A 35 11.18 5.00 -24.69
N GLN A 36 10.58 6.04 -25.30
CA GLN A 36 11.26 6.92 -26.25
C GLN A 36 11.90 8.14 -25.59
N CYS A 37 11.23 8.76 -24.61
CA CYS A 37 11.70 10.02 -24.01
C CYS A 37 11.97 9.92 -22.50
N GLY A 38 11.75 8.76 -21.88
CA GLY A 38 11.97 8.53 -20.45
C GLY A 38 10.99 9.24 -19.52
N ARG A 39 9.95 9.90 -20.05
CA ARG A 39 8.97 10.60 -19.21
C ARG A 39 8.17 9.60 -18.39
N GLU A 40 8.00 9.91 -17.10
CA GLU A 40 7.23 9.09 -16.17
C GLU A 40 5.86 9.73 -15.87
N SER A 41 4.82 8.89 -15.78
CA SER A 41 3.54 9.22 -15.16
C SER A 41 3.42 8.40 -13.88
N LYS A 42 3.14 9.03 -12.74
CA LYS A 42 3.05 8.37 -11.44
C LYS A 42 1.64 8.50 -10.87
N LEU A 43 1.06 7.36 -10.51
CA LEU A 43 -0.19 7.28 -9.75
C LEU A 43 0.11 6.67 -8.38
N VAL A 44 0.10 7.50 -7.34
CA VAL A 44 0.28 7.04 -5.96
C VAL A 44 -1.01 6.38 -5.48
N SER A 45 -0.87 5.20 -4.87
CA SER A 45 -1.95 4.40 -4.31
C SER A 45 -1.65 4.06 -2.85
N LYS A 46 -2.70 4.02 -2.04
CA LYS A 46 -2.65 3.60 -0.63
C LYS A 46 -3.08 2.15 -0.51
N PHE A 47 -2.49 1.42 0.41
CA PHE A 47 -2.88 0.05 0.73
C PHE A 47 -2.85 -0.20 2.23
N TYR A 48 -3.60 -1.21 2.67
CA TYR A 48 -3.56 -1.74 4.04
C TYR A 48 -3.09 -3.20 4.07
N GLU A 49 -3.17 -3.87 2.92
CA GLU A 49 -2.81 -5.27 2.73
C GLU A 49 -2.14 -5.40 1.35
N LEU A 50 -1.26 -6.39 1.20
CA LEU A 50 -0.63 -6.75 -0.07
C LEU A 50 -0.96 -8.20 -0.37
N GLU A 51 -1.53 -8.43 -1.56
CA GLU A 51 -1.76 -9.78 -2.08
C GLU A 51 -0.56 -10.19 -2.91
N LEU A 52 0.18 -11.20 -2.44
CA LEU A 52 1.43 -11.64 -3.04
C LEU A 52 1.28 -13.02 -3.65
N ASN A 53 1.78 -13.18 -4.88
CA ASN A 53 1.91 -14.50 -5.50
C ASN A 53 3.04 -15.29 -4.81
N ILE A 54 2.73 -16.52 -4.39
CA ILE A 54 3.69 -17.42 -3.74
C ILE A 54 4.15 -18.54 -4.68
N GLN A 55 3.49 -18.74 -5.81
CA GLN A 55 3.81 -19.83 -6.71
C GLN A 55 5.16 -19.60 -7.37
N GLY A 56 6.10 -20.52 -7.16
CA GLY A 56 7.45 -20.42 -7.72
C GLY A 56 8.43 -19.59 -6.89
N HIS A 57 7.99 -19.05 -5.75
CA HIS A 57 8.81 -18.24 -4.86
C HIS A 57 9.10 -18.97 -3.54
N LYS A 58 10.33 -18.85 -3.04
CA LYS A 58 10.76 -19.49 -1.78
C LYS A 58 10.88 -18.49 -0.63
N GLN A 59 11.13 -17.22 -0.95
CA GLN A 59 11.29 -16.16 0.05
C GLN A 59 10.26 -15.06 -0.21
N LEU A 60 9.78 -14.44 0.87
CA LEU A 60 8.87 -13.30 0.80
C LEU A 60 9.43 -12.14 -0.04
N THR A 61 10.75 -11.94 0.02
CA THR A 61 11.45 -10.94 -0.80
C THR A 61 11.26 -11.17 -2.28
N ASP A 62 11.18 -12.44 -2.72
CA ASP A 62 11.00 -12.78 -4.13
C ASP A 62 9.57 -12.44 -4.56
N CYS A 63 8.57 -12.73 -3.72
CA CYS A 63 7.17 -12.37 -3.96
C CYS A 63 6.96 -10.84 -4.03
N ILE A 64 7.58 -10.10 -3.11
CA ILE A 64 7.50 -8.62 -3.11
C ILE A 64 8.20 -8.06 -4.35
N SER A 65 9.35 -8.62 -4.73
CA SER A 65 10.05 -8.21 -5.94
C SER A 65 9.24 -8.49 -7.19
N GLU A 66 8.51 -9.61 -7.26
CA GLU A 66 7.58 -9.89 -8.35
C GLU A 66 6.42 -8.88 -8.39
N PHE A 67 5.82 -8.59 -7.24
CA PHE A 67 4.71 -7.64 -7.12
C PHE A 67 5.07 -6.22 -7.56
N LEU A 68 6.32 -5.79 -7.34
CA LEU A 68 6.82 -4.44 -7.66
C LEU A 68 7.44 -4.29 -9.06
N LYS A 69 7.40 -5.33 -9.90
CA LYS A 69 7.88 -5.25 -11.29
C LYS A 69 6.96 -4.40 -12.17
#